data_AF-A0A1H0W5M8-F1
#
_entry.id   AF-A0A1H0W5M8-F1
#
_cell.length_a   1.000
_cell.length_b   1.000
_cell.length_c   1.000
_cell.angle_alpha   90.00
_cell.angle_beta   90.00
_cell.angle_gamma   90.00
#
_symmetry.space_group_name_H-M   'P 1'
#
loop_
_entity.id
_entity.type
_entity.pdbx_description
1 polymer ?
#
loop_
_entity_poly.entity_id
_entity_poly.type
_entity_poly.pdbx_seq_one_letter_code
_entity_poly.pdbx_strand_id
1 'polypeptide(L)'
;MAIHDFDMARFLLGEEPTEVYAKASRVVNKALMEEFNDYDTLMVVMQTASGKQCHINCCREAVYGYDQRFEILGSTGMLMNDNLRPSTVRRYNSTETEALPPLLNFFLQRYTDAYRNELDAFLKALQEGSAMPTTPWDGRQALLLAEAAMESVATGRSVAV
;
A
#
# COMPACT_ATOMS: atom_id res chain seq x y z
N MET A 1 -3.12 -5.11 6.80
CA MET A 1 -2.04 -4.94 5.81
C MET A 1 -2.27 -3.70 4.95
N ALA A 2 -3.39 -3.60 4.25
CA ALA A 2 -3.63 -2.55 3.24
C ALA A 2 -3.95 -1.12 3.75
N ILE A 3 -3.89 -0.84 5.06
CA ILE A 3 -4.28 0.49 5.57
C ILE A 3 -3.38 1.61 5.05
N HIS A 4 -2.09 1.33 4.89
CA HIS A 4 -1.15 2.27 4.28
C HIS A 4 -1.45 2.48 2.79
N ASP A 5 -1.93 1.46 2.09
CA ASP A 5 -2.28 1.55 0.67
C ASP A 5 -3.57 2.38 0.46
N PHE A 6 -4.52 2.30 1.40
CA PHE A 6 -5.71 3.17 1.38
C PHE A 6 -5.35 4.64 1.59
N ASP A 7 -4.48 4.93 2.56
CA ASP A 7 -3.99 6.29 2.78
C ASP A 7 -3.17 6.80 1.57
N MET A 8 -2.28 5.97 1.03
CA MET A 8 -1.53 6.27 -0.18
C MET A 8 -2.45 6.55 -1.37
N ALA A 9 -3.50 5.75 -1.56
CA ALA A 9 -4.46 5.95 -2.64
C ALA A 9 -5.15 7.32 -2.52
N ARG A 10 -5.63 7.69 -1.33
CA ARG A 10 -6.22 9.02 -1.08
C ARG A 10 -5.23 10.13 -1.39
N PHE A 11 -4.00 10.00 -0.89
CA PHE A 11 -2.94 10.98 -1.11
C PHE A 11 -2.62 11.17 -2.60
N LEU A 12 -2.49 10.08 -3.36
CA LEU A 12 -2.12 10.12 -4.78
C LEU A 12 -3.30 10.50 -5.70
N LEU A 13 -4.53 10.10 -5.37
CA LEU A 13 -5.73 10.47 -6.14
C LEU A 13 -6.08 11.96 -5.96
N GLY A 14 -5.71 12.55 -4.82
CA GLY A 14 -6.06 13.92 -4.47
C GLY A 14 -7.57 14.14 -4.33
N GLU A 15 -8.33 13.06 -4.16
CA GLU A 15 -9.78 13.02 -4.06
C GLU A 15 -10.19 11.77 -3.29
N GLU A 16 -11.24 11.88 -2.48
CA GLU A 16 -11.73 10.77 -1.67
C GLU A 16 -12.41 9.71 -2.55
N PRO A 17 -12.07 8.41 -2.38
CA PRO A 17 -12.85 7.33 -2.97
C PRO A 17 -14.25 7.27 -2.39
N THR A 18 -15.24 7.06 -3.24
CA THR A 18 -16.68 6.98 -2.89
C THR A 18 -17.25 5.58 -3.04
N GLU A 19 -16.49 4.67 -3.66
CA GLU A 19 -16.90 3.31 -3.94
C GLU A 19 -15.70 2.36 -3.83
N VAL A 20 -15.89 1.20 -3.20
CA VAL A 20 -14.88 0.16 -2.98
C VAL A 20 -15.45 -1.21 -3.35
N TYR A 21 -14.71 -1.96 -4.18
CA TYR A 21 -14.93 -3.38 -4.42
C TYR A 21 -13.67 -4.18 -4.09
N ALA A 22 -13.83 -5.32 -3.40
CA ALA A 22 -12.70 -6.11 -2.95
C ALA A 22 -12.93 -7.62 -3.12
N LYS A 23 -11.83 -8.33 -3.35
CA LYS A 23 -11.72 -9.78 -3.31
C LYS A 23 -10.54 -10.16 -2.43
N ALA A 24 -10.74 -11.17 -1.59
CA ALA A 24 -9.69 -11.67 -0.72
C ALA A 24 -9.71 -13.19 -0.64
N SER A 25 -8.52 -13.76 -0.48
CA SER A 25 -8.25 -15.18 -0.47
C SER A 25 -7.28 -15.52 0.66
N ARG A 26 -7.20 -16.81 0.93
CA ARG A 26 -6.40 -17.42 1.98
C ARG A 26 -5.56 -18.54 1.37
N VAL A 27 -4.41 -18.19 0.80
CA VAL A 27 -3.62 -19.08 -0.07
C VAL A 27 -2.16 -19.20 0.35
N VAL A 28 -1.72 -18.44 1.34
CA VAL A 28 -0.32 -18.37 1.77
C VAL A 28 -0.08 -19.22 3.01
N ASN A 29 -0.75 -18.92 4.13
CA ASN A 29 -0.48 -19.58 5.40
C ASN A 29 -1.76 -20.16 6.01
N LYS A 30 -1.84 -21.50 6.03
CA LYS A 30 -2.99 -22.24 6.59
C LYS A 30 -3.31 -21.87 8.04
N ALA A 31 -2.31 -21.59 8.88
CA ALA A 31 -2.55 -21.22 10.28
C ALA A 31 -3.27 -19.87 10.42
N LEU A 32 -3.01 -18.90 9.52
CA LEU A 32 -3.80 -17.66 9.46
C LEU A 32 -5.28 -17.93 9.19
N MET A 33 -5.56 -18.99 8.43
CA MET A 33 -6.92 -19.41 8.09
C MET A 33 -7.59 -20.11 9.25
N GLU A 34 -6.91 -21.10 9.81
CA GLU A 34 -7.46 -22.06 10.78
C GLU A 34 -7.66 -21.43 12.16
N GLU A 35 -6.81 -20.46 12.53
CA GLU A 35 -6.82 -19.88 13.88
C GLU A 35 -7.37 -18.46 13.95
N PHE A 36 -7.13 -17.64 12.91
CA PHE A 36 -7.34 -16.17 13.00
C PHE A 36 -8.45 -15.64 12.09
N ASN A 37 -9.02 -16.48 11.21
CA ASN A 37 -10.05 -16.09 10.23
C ASN A 37 -9.66 -14.85 9.40
N ASP A 38 -8.37 -14.71 9.09
CA ASP A 38 -7.83 -13.55 8.36
C ASP A 38 -7.56 -13.88 6.89
N TYR A 39 -7.45 -12.85 6.05
CA TYR A 39 -7.05 -12.98 4.65
C TYR A 39 -5.55 -12.69 4.48
N ASP A 40 -4.92 -13.38 3.54
CA ASP A 40 -3.49 -13.21 3.24
C ASP A 40 -3.20 -12.61 1.87
N THR A 41 -4.19 -12.64 0.98
CA THR A 41 -4.10 -12.14 -0.39
C THR A 41 -5.35 -11.34 -0.69
N LEU A 42 -5.22 -10.09 -1.12
CA LEU A 42 -6.35 -9.21 -1.40
C LEU A 42 -6.12 -8.37 -2.66
N MET A 43 -7.21 -8.10 -3.37
CA MET A 43 -7.29 -7.13 -4.44
C MET A 43 -8.47 -6.20 -4.18
N VAL A 44 -8.23 -4.90 -4.27
CA VAL A 44 -9.23 -3.85 -4.08
C VAL A 44 -9.25 -2.95 -5.30
N VAL A 45 -10.43 -2.52 -5.71
CA VAL A 45 -10.66 -1.49 -6.73
C VAL A 45 -11.50 -0.40 -6.09
N MET A 46 -11.11 0.85 -6.31
CA MET A 46 -11.79 2.02 -5.76
C MET A 46 -12.04 3.06 -6.86
N GLN A 47 -13.11 3.83 -6.71
CA GLN A 47 -13.44 4.95 -7.60
C GLN A 47 -13.79 6.21 -6.80
N THR A 48 -13.34 7.37 -7.28
CA THR A 48 -13.70 8.69 -6.75
C THR A 48 -14.95 9.26 -7.42
N ALA A 49 -15.55 10.31 -6.85
CA ALA A 49 -16.72 10.96 -7.44
C ALA A 49 -16.49 11.47 -8.87
N SER A 50 -15.29 11.97 -9.17
CA SER A 50 -14.90 12.39 -10.52
C SER A 50 -14.53 11.22 -11.45
N GLY A 51 -14.62 9.98 -10.99
CA GLY A 51 -14.32 8.78 -11.77
C GLY A 51 -12.85 8.36 -11.80
N LYS A 52 -11.96 8.94 -10.99
CA LYS A 52 -10.56 8.45 -10.88
C LYS A 52 -10.59 7.05 -10.27
N GLN A 53 -9.67 6.20 -10.70
CA GLN A 53 -9.65 4.79 -10.29
C GLN A 53 -8.32 4.44 -9.64
N CYS A 54 -8.38 3.60 -8.62
CA CYS A 54 -7.20 3.02 -7.98
C CYS A 54 -7.45 1.52 -7.78
N HIS A 55 -6.39 0.72 -7.95
CA HIS A 55 -6.42 -0.66 -7.51
C HIS A 55 -5.26 -0.92 -6.55
N ILE A 56 -5.51 -1.78 -5.57
CA ILE A 56 -4.52 -2.23 -4.59
C ILE A 56 -4.42 -3.75 -4.73
N ASN A 57 -3.20 -4.26 -4.82
CA ASN A 57 -2.91 -5.69 -4.77
C ASN A 57 -1.93 -5.92 -3.62
N CYS A 58 -2.35 -6.70 -2.63
CA CYS A 58 -1.61 -6.86 -1.40
C CYS A 58 -1.56 -8.34 -1.01
N CYS A 59 -0.37 -8.86 -0.74
CA CYS A 59 -0.13 -10.24 -0.33
C CYS A 59 0.80 -10.26 0.88
N ARG A 60 0.50 -11.11 1.88
CA ARG A 60 1.34 -11.28 3.08
C ARG A 60 2.70 -11.90 2.77
N GLU A 61 2.84 -12.58 1.62
CA GLU A 61 4.09 -13.18 1.19
C GLU A 61 4.53 -12.65 -0.17
N ALA A 62 5.75 -12.11 -0.17
CA ALA A 62 6.54 -11.88 -1.37
C ALA A 62 7.91 -12.54 -1.12
N VAL A 63 8.12 -13.71 -1.72
CA VAL A 63 9.33 -14.53 -1.51
C VAL A 63 10.63 -13.81 -1.92
N TYR A 64 10.51 -12.72 -2.67
CA TYR A 64 11.59 -11.88 -3.16
C TYR A 64 11.85 -10.62 -2.31
N GLY A 65 11.19 -10.48 -1.15
CA GLY A 65 11.40 -9.41 -0.18
C GLY A 65 10.23 -8.42 -0.08
N TYR A 66 10.45 -7.27 0.56
CA TYR A 66 9.36 -6.33 0.89
C TYR A 66 8.96 -5.46 -0.32
N ASP A 67 7.96 -5.94 -1.07
CA ASP A 67 7.42 -5.30 -2.27
C ASP A 67 6.51 -4.12 -1.93
N GLN A 68 6.93 -2.91 -2.28
CA GLN A 68 6.22 -1.64 -2.08
C GLN A 68 6.41 -0.77 -3.32
N ARG A 69 5.39 -0.67 -4.16
CA ARG A 69 5.40 0.05 -5.44
C ARG A 69 4.10 0.78 -5.67
N PHE A 70 4.15 1.79 -6.53
CA PHE A 70 2.95 2.40 -7.11
C PHE A 70 3.22 2.85 -8.54
N GLU A 71 2.15 3.01 -9.29
CA GLU A 71 2.13 3.59 -10.62
C GLU A 71 0.93 4.55 -10.72
N ILE A 72 1.14 5.72 -11.30
CA ILE A 72 0.11 6.75 -11.46
C ILE A 72 0.11 7.16 -12.92
N LEU A 73 -0.96 6.81 -13.63
CA LEU A 73 -1.21 7.22 -15.00
C LEU A 73 -2.13 8.44 -15.03
N GLY A 74 -1.70 9.49 -15.72
CA GLY A 74 -2.49 10.70 -15.97
C GLY A 74 -2.52 11.06 -17.45
N SER A 75 -3.23 12.13 -17.79
CA SER A 75 -3.41 12.58 -19.18
C SER A 75 -2.12 13.02 -19.88
N THR A 76 -1.09 13.38 -19.12
CA THR A 76 0.18 13.90 -19.65
C THR A 76 1.34 12.91 -19.52
N GLY A 77 1.13 11.74 -18.92
CA GLY A 77 2.19 10.76 -18.70
C GLY A 77 1.96 9.93 -17.45
N MET A 78 3.05 9.36 -16.94
CA MET A 78 3.00 8.35 -15.90
C MET A 78 4.18 8.50 -14.92
N LEU A 79 3.92 8.25 -13.64
CA LEU A 79 4.93 8.14 -12.60
C LEU A 79 4.95 6.72 -12.05
N MET A 80 6.14 6.21 -11.74
CA MET A 80 6.32 4.91 -11.10
C MET A 80 7.30 5.03 -9.94
N ASN A 81 7.01 4.35 -8.84
CA ASN A 81 7.97 4.11 -7.76
C ASN A 81 8.35 2.63 -7.74
N ASP A 82 9.62 2.35 -8.02
CA ASP A 82 10.15 1.00 -8.00
C ASP A 82 10.64 0.61 -6.60
N ASN A 83 10.81 -0.68 -6.40
CA ASN A 83 11.27 -1.25 -5.14
C ASN A 83 12.72 -0.91 -4.83
N LEU A 84 13.02 -0.87 -3.52
CA LEU A 84 14.39 -0.67 -3.03
C LEU A 84 15.10 -2.01 -2.80
N ARG A 85 16.37 -2.02 -3.18
CA ARG A 85 17.31 -3.13 -2.99
C ARG A 85 18.51 -2.66 -2.19
N PRO A 86 19.18 -3.54 -1.44
CA PRO A 86 20.41 -3.19 -0.72
C PRO A 86 21.58 -2.86 -1.67
N SER A 87 21.51 -3.29 -2.93
CA SER A 87 22.54 -3.05 -3.93
C SER A 87 21.94 -3.01 -5.33
N THR A 88 22.59 -2.26 -6.23
CA THR A 88 22.29 -2.20 -7.67
C THR A 88 23.13 -3.18 -8.50
N VAL A 89 23.99 -3.99 -7.85
CA VAL A 89 24.84 -4.99 -8.50
C VAL A 89 23.98 -6.06 -9.19
N ARG A 90 24.41 -6.42 -10.40
CA ARG A 90 23.77 -7.45 -11.25
C ARG A 90 24.72 -8.62 -11.46
N ARG A 91 24.21 -9.84 -11.40
CA ARG A 91 24.98 -11.07 -11.65
C ARG A 91 24.59 -11.71 -12.98
N TYR A 92 25.61 -12.11 -13.74
CA TYR A 92 25.48 -12.88 -14.99
C TYR A 92 26.36 -14.14 -14.86
N ASN A 93 25.82 -15.30 -15.20
CA ASN A 93 26.55 -16.57 -15.26
C ASN A 93 25.88 -17.54 -16.26
N SER A 94 26.25 -18.83 -16.22
CA SER A 94 25.72 -19.84 -17.14
C SER A 94 24.23 -20.16 -16.97
N THR A 95 23.59 -19.77 -15.87
CA THR A 95 22.18 -20.09 -15.58
C THR A 95 21.28 -18.85 -15.52
N GLU A 96 21.84 -17.66 -15.32
CA GLU A 96 21.08 -16.44 -15.07
C GLU A 96 21.74 -15.23 -15.72
N THR A 97 20.91 -14.31 -16.21
CA THR A 97 21.28 -12.98 -16.67
C THR A 97 20.49 -11.94 -15.86
N GLU A 98 21.05 -10.75 -15.66
CA GLU A 98 20.35 -9.64 -14.97
C GLU A 98 19.87 -9.97 -13.54
N ALA A 99 20.46 -10.96 -12.87
CA ALA A 99 20.02 -11.36 -11.53
C ALA A 99 20.33 -10.27 -10.50
N LEU A 100 19.31 -9.86 -9.76
CA LEU A 100 19.38 -8.84 -8.71
C LEU A 100 19.26 -9.47 -7.31
N PRO A 101 19.82 -8.85 -6.26
CA PRO A 101 19.56 -9.28 -4.89
C PRO A 101 18.07 -9.11 -4.55
N PRO A 102 17.51 -9.87 -3.60
CA PRO A 102 16.17 -9.64 -3.08
C PRO A 102 15.96 -8.18 -2.62
N LEU A 103 14.69 -7.78 -2.52
CA LEU A 103 14.32 -6.47 -2.00
C LEU A 103 14.79 -6.31 -0.54
N LEU A 104 14.85 -5.06 -0.08
CA LEU A 104 15.09 -4.79 1.35
C LEU A 104 14.12 -5.59 2.22
N ASN A 105 14.60 -6.05 3.36
CA ASN A 105 13.79 -6.87 4.25
C ASN A 105 12.95 -5.98 5.17
N PHE A 106 11.63 -6.09 5.02
CA PHE A 106 10.60 -5.50 5.86
C PHE A 106 10.65 -3.96 5.99
N PHE A 107 9.68 -3.39 6.72
CA PHE A 107 9.49 -1.94 6.82
C PHE A 107 10.66 -1.25 7.54
N LEU A 108 11.27 -1.90 8.53
CA LEU A 108 12.35 -1.30 9.31
C LEU A 108 13.54 -0.90 8.44
N GLN A 109 13.92 -1.73 7.48
CA GLN A 109 15.00 -1.38 6.56
C GLN A 109 14.49 -0.43 5.48
N ARG A 110 13.35 -0.78 4.85
CA ARG A 110 12.80 -0.05 3.70
C ARG A 110 12.44 1.41 3.98
N TYR A 111 11.99 1.70 5.20
CA TYR A 111 11.45 3.00 5.61
C TYR A 111 12.32 3.73 6.63
N THR A 112 13.59 3.35 6.79
CA THR A 112 14.54 4.04 7.68
C THR A 112 14.50 5.56 7.50
N ASP A 113 14.59 6.03 6.25
CA ASP A 113 14.56 7.46 5.95
C ASP A 113 13.15 8.06 6.11
N ALA A 114 12.10 7.30 5.82
CA ALA A 114 10.73 7.76 6.00
C ALA A 114 10.41 8.00 7.48
N TYR A 115 10.81 7.09 8.38
CA TYR A 115 10.65 7.28 9.83
C TYR A 115 11.43 8.49 10.36
N ARG A 116 12.65 8.72 9.84
CA ARG A 116 13.42 9.93 10.18
C ARG A 116 12.68 11.19 9.74
N ASN A 117 12.23 11.23 8.49
CA ASN A 117 11.52 12.37 7.92
C ASN A 117 10.18 12.63 8.62
N GLU A 118 9.45 11.57 8.99
CA GLU A 118 8.20 11.66 9.75
C GLU A 118 8.42 12.33 11.11
N LEU A 119 9.42 11.88 11.86
CA LEU A 119 9.75 12.45 13.16
C LEU A 119 10.23 13.90 13.03
N ASP A 120 11.09 14.19 12.05
CA ASP A 120 11.57 15.55 11.78
C ASP A 120 10.41 16.49 11.43
N ALA A 121 9.46 16.05 10.60
CA ALA A 121 8.28 16.82 10.22
C ALA A 121 7.37 17.09 11.43
N PHE A 122 7.16 16.08 12.28
CA PHE A 122 6.39 16.23 13.51
C PHE A 122 7.03 17.25 14.47
N LEU A 123 8.32 17.12 14.74
CA LEU A 123 9.05 18.02 15.63
C LEU A 123 9.05 19.45 15.10
N LYS A 124 9.23 19.62 13.79
CA LYS A 124 9.16 20.93 13.14
C LYS A 124 7.77 21.55 13.29
N ALA A 125 6.71 20.81 13.00
CA ALA A 125 5.34 21.30 13.13
C ALA A 125 5.02 21.74 14.56
N LEU A 126 5.49 20.97 15.55
CA LEU A 126 5.33 21.30 16.96
C LEU A 126 6.08 22.58 17.36
N GLN A 127 7.33 22.75 16.91
CA GLN A 127 8.15 23.92 17.24
C GLN A 127 7.64 25.20 16.59
N GLU A 128 7.17 25.10 15.34
CA GLU A 128 6.70 26.26 14.56
C GLU A 128 5.22 26.58 14.80
N GLY A 129 4.47 25.69 15.45
CA GLY A 129 3.01 25.82 15.59
C GLY A 129 2.27 25.70 14.25
N SER A 130 2.85 24.99 13.28
CA SER A 130 2.25 24.75 11.97
C SER A 130 1.38 23.49 11.95
N ALA A 131 0.66 23.27 10.84
CA ALA A 131 -0.20 22.10 10.72
C ALA A 131 0.61 20.80 10.76
N MET A 132 0.09 19.79 11.47
CA MET A 132 0.66 18.45 11.48
C MET A 132 0.60 17.84 10.06
N PRO A 133 1.59 17.04 9.65
CA PRO A 133 1.65 16.46 8.31
C PRO A 133 0.52 15.46 8.05
N THR A 134 -0.03 14.86 9.10
CA THR A 134 -1.17 13.94 9.07
C THR A 134 -2.15 14.30 10.19
N THR A 135 -3.43 14.02 9.97
CA THR A 135 -4.49 14.34 10.92
C THR A 135 -5.31 13.12 11.30
N PRO A 136 -6.09 13.14 12.40
CA PRO A 136 -7.03 12.08 12.72
C PRO A 136 -8.06 11.81 11.61
N TRP A 137 -8.34 12.81 10.75
CA TRP A 137 -9.20 12.63 9.59
C TRP A 137 -8.61 11.60 8.63
N ASP A 138 -7.32 11.67 8.35
CA ASP A 138 -6.65 10.77 7.41
C ASP A 138 -6.71 9.31 7.88
N GLY A 139 -6.43 9.10 9.17
CA GLY A 139 -6.58 7.78 9.79
C GLY A 139 -8.02 7.26 9.74
N ARG A 140 -9.01 8.13 9.98
CA ARG A 140 -10.43 7.75 9.87
C ARG A 140 -10.80 7.36 8.44
N GLN A 141 -10.39 8.13 7.44
CA GLN A 141 -10.73 7.83 6.04
C GLN A 141 -10.08 6.52 5.56
N ALA A 142 -8.82 6.28 5.89
CA ALA A 142 -8.17 5.01 5.58
C ALA A 142 -8.87 3.81 6.26
N LEU A 143 -9.37 3.99 7.49
CA LEU A 143 -10.14 2.97 8.19
C LEU A 143 -11.50 2.71 7.52
N LEU A 144 -12.23 3.75 7.10
CA LEU A 144 -13.50 3.59 6.39
C LEU A 144 -13.35 2.79 5.10
N LEU A 145 -12.29 3.06 4.33
CA LEU A 145 -11.97 2.29 3.12
C LEU A 145 -11.66 0.82 3.44
N ALA A 146 -10.95 0.57 4.55
CA ALA A 146 -10.66 -0.79 5.00
C ALA A 146 -11.93 -1.55 5.44
N GLU A 147 -12.84 -0.89 6.16
CA GLU A 147 -14.12 -1.47 6.57
C GLU A 147 -15.01 -1.77 5.35
N ALA A 148 -15.10 -0.83 4.40
CA ALA A 148 -15.83 -1.03 3.14
C ALA A 148 -15.25 -2.17 2.30
N ALA A 149 -13.92 -2.34 2.26
CA ALA A 149 -13.29 -3.47 1.60
C ALA A 149 -13.66 -4.81 2.26
N MET A 150 -13.71 -4.86 3.60
CA MET A 150 -14.15 -6.05 4.33
C MET A 150 -15.63 -6.37 4.08
N GLU A 151 -16.50 -5.36 4.08
CA GLU A 151 -17.91 -5.52 3.71
C GLU A 151 -18.07 -6.02 2.26
N SER A 152 -17.27 -5.48 1.35
CA SER A 152 -17.28 -5.90 -0.05
C SER A 152 -16.89 -7.37 -0.23
N VAL A 153 -15.86 -7.82 0.49
CA VAL A 153 -15.46 -9.24 0.50
C VAL A 153 -16.59 -10.12 1.04
N ALA A 154 -17.24 -9.71 2.13
CA ALA A 154 -18.31 -10.48 2.77
C ALA A 154 -19.58 -10.57 1.91
N THR A 155 -19.95 -9.48 1.24
CA THR A 155 -21.19 -9.39 0.44
C THR A 155 -21.00 -9.78 -1.02
N GLY A 156 -19.76 -9.77 -1.51
CA GLY A 156 -19.42 -9.94 -2.92
C GLY A 156 -19.86 -8.78 -3.81
N ARG A 157 -20.13 -7.60 -3.23
CA ARG A 157 -20.66 -6.41 -3.92
C ARG A 157 -19.76 -5.21 -3.73
N SER A 158 -19.94 -4.22 -4.59
CA SER A 158 -19.36 -2.90 -4.38
C SER A 158 -20.03 -2.19 -3.21
N VAL A 159 -19.27 -1.42 -2.42
CA VAL A 159 -19.71 -0.73 -1.21
C VAL A 159 -19.43 0.77 -1.36
N ALA A 160 -20.45 1.60 -1.10
CA ALA A 160 -20.31 3.05 -1.07
C ALA A 160 -19.66 3.51 0.26
N VAL A 161 -18.87 4.58 0.20
CA VAL A 161 -18.12 5.14 1.33
C VAL A 161 -18.63 6.51 1.72
#